data_AF-A0A9P1DTK1-F1
#
_entry.id   AF-A0A9P1DTK1-F1
#
_cell.length_a   1.000
_cell.length_b   1.000
_cell.length_c   1.000
_cell.angle_alpha   90.00
_cell.angle_beta   90.00
_cell.angle_gamma   90.00
#
_symmetry.space_group_name_H-M   'P 1'
#
loop_
_entity.id
_entity.type
_entity.pdbx_description
1 polymer ?
#
loop_
_entity_poly.entity_id
_entity_poly.type
_entity_poly.pdbx_seq_one_letter_code
_entity_poly.pdbx_strand_id
1 'polypeptide(L)'
;MAKWYDADHELNYVESLVLVTIVFLELLFDSSWHYLSQPAGKSYRYGDKHEEAYEKTEAAVLIRPPQHVQLYKELVNKMGGEFMSLGFIAFMVFCSNQLGLFEYLAARLPSCGSISDGSDCVVLPYTGVDWLHLVELVHVQLFVGMMLYFVLMFGVVRGSVFRLRRIATGRLSRSFSATLRHANKDKDLQDYVCLREYLVVKVLEWKQTRPTLFRQVTDTLGMVNLPDDEDSPAADALVEDMVRSQLEQNFAFSSYLALNVESAVRDSIELHAGTWITIIILFTALALGCRFANITILGTLPVVVSLAILVVLTIVIVTRFRHRSLAKVSRTWMDAAMQSVSIHRVSRQQPASAPESTWMATCQGRGYLSWEKFLMRFLQIFLFVISYTFSRTLIEFKDWQENFEWQAPLASSLAILFLLLLFVLPAYVPVFLELMALPPFLDKDNLSIFFAVIDEGFATRFKHEGSLNEKKRRNSACGAKGMVASSTLGSMGSMTSMNSMVSSLLVHRPMRNRAKPDPSLLAISELVSVLQNCDTIEDLRSLRENLEGQLPEGLELPESRGPSGLLSESF
;
A
#
# COMPACT_ATOMS: atom_id res chain seq x y z
N MET A 1 -8.22 -32.92 30.50
CA MET A 1 -8.42 -33.81 29.34
C MET A 1 -7.59 -35.06 29.55
N ALA A 2 -8.17 -36.25 29.40
CA ALA A 2 -7.36 -37.47 29.45
C ALA A 2 -6.47 -37.53 28.20
N LYS A 3 -5.21 -37.96 28.35
CA LYS A 3 -4.29 -38.15 27.23
C LYS A 3 -4.82 -39.32 26.40
N TRP A 4 -5.32 -39.05 25.19
CA TRP A 4 -5.86 -40.07 24.28
C TRP A 4 -4.85 -40.59 23.26
N TYR A 5 -3.70 -39.93 23.11
CA TYR A 5 -2.60 -40.28 22.20
C TYR A 5 -1.43 -40.86 22.99
N ASP A 6 -0.64 -41.74 22.38
CA ASP A 6 0.55 -42.31 23.04
C ASP A 6 1.79 -41.44 22.75
N ALA A 7 1.90 -40.98 21.50
CA ALA A 7 3.03 -40.20 21.02
C ALA A 7 2.61 -38.84 20.43
N ASP A 8 3.44 -37.81 20.60
CA ASP A 8 3.10 -36.43 20.21
C ASP A 8 2.90 -36.26 18.69
N HIS A 9 3.53 -37.10 17.87
CA HIS A 9 3.35 -37.05 16.42
C HIS A 9 1.93 -37.46 15.99
N GLU A 10 1.23 -38.28 16.78
CA GLU A 10 -0.17 -38.65 16.52
C GLU A 10 -1.11 -37.46 16.76
N LEU A 11 -0.93 -36.77 17.89
CA LEU A 11 -1.66 -35.52 18.18
C LEU A 11 -1.42 -34.49 17.07
N ASN A 12 -0.15 -34.25 16.72
CA ASN A 12 0.24 -33.31 15.65
C ASN A 12 -0.38 -33.64 14.30
N TYR A 13 -0.50 -34.93 13.97
CA TYR A 13 -1.12 -35.39 12.74
C TYR A 13 -2.62 -35.05 12.72
N VAL A 14 -3.36 -35.40 13.77
CA VAL A 14 -4.81 -35.13 13.84
C VAL A 14 -5.06 -33.62 13.92
N GLU A 15 -4.26 -32.88 14.68
CA GLU A 15 -4.29 -31.41 14.74
C GLU A 15 -4.12 -30.78 13.35
N SER A 16 -3.15 -31.26 12.57
CA SER A 16 -2.93 -30.77 11.20
C SER A 16 -4.11 -31.06 10.27
N LEU A 17 -4.74 -32.23 10.39
CA LEU A 17 -5.93 -32.57 9.60
C LEU A 17 -7.12 -31.67 9.96
N VAL A 18 -7.31 -31.40 11.25
CA VAL A 18 -8.33 -30.48 11.75
C VAL A 18 -8.05 -29.08 11.24
N LEU A 19 -6.81 -28.60 11.32
CA LEU A 19 -6.40 -27.29 10.81
C LEU A 19 -6.67 -27.16 9.31
N VAL A 20 -6.26 -28.15 8.50
CA VAL A 20 -6.52 -28.17 7.05
C VAL A 20 -8.03 -28.13 6.77
N THR A 21 -8.83 -28.86 7.53
CA THR A 21 -10.29 -28.87 7.38
C THR A 21 -10.89 -27.50 7.73
N ILE A 22 -10.44 -26.88 8.83
CA ILE A 22 -10.90 -25.55 9.24
C ILE A 22 -10.53 -24.49 8.19
N VAL A 23 -9.28 -24.46 7.74
CA VAL A 23 -8.82 -23.50 6.71
C VAL A 23 -9.54 -23.72 5.38
N PHE A 24 -9.87 -24.97 5.04
CA PHE A 24 -10.68 -25.25 3.86
C PHE A 24 -12.12 -24.71 3.99
N LEU A 25 -12.75 -24.87 5.16
CA LEU A 25 -14.07 -24.29 5.44
C LEU A 25 -14.05 -22.76 5.40
N GLU A 26 -12.98 -22.15 5.92
CA GLU A 26 -12.75 -20.71 5.81
C GLU A 26 -12.70 -20.24 4.36
N LEU A 27 -11.93 -20.93 3.50
CA LEU A 27 -11.83 -20.62 2.08
C LEU A 27 -13.16 -20.79 1.34
N LEU A 28 -13.94 -21.82 1.69
CA LEU A 28 -15.29 -22.01 1.16
C LEU A 28 -16.22 -20.86 1.55
N PHE A 29 -16.17 -20.42 2.81
CA PHE A 29 -16.95 -19.29 3.29
C PHE A 29 -16.56 -17.99 2.58
N ASP A 30 -15.26 -17.67 2.51
CA ASP A 30 -14.76 -16.48 1.83
C ASP A 30 -15.12 -16.47 0.33
N SER A 31 -14.97 -17.61 -0.34
CA SER A 31 -15.38 -17.78 -1.74
C SER A 31 -16.89 -17.57 -1.93
N SER A 32 -17.69 -18.11 -1.00
CA SER A 32 -19.15 -17.95 -1.02
C SER A 32 -19.56 -16.50 -0.76
N TRP A 33 -18.92 -15.84 0.20
CA TRP A 33 -19.12 -14.42 0.49
C TRP A 33 -18.75 -13.54 -0.72
N HIS A 34 -17.64 -13.80 -1.38
CA HIS A 34 -17.26 -13.10 -2.62
C HIS A 34 -18.27 -13.32 -3.75
N TYR A 35 -18.77 -14.55 -3.92
CA TYR A 35 -19.80 -14.87 -4.90
C TYR A 35 -21.13 -14.14 -4.61
N LEU A 36 -21.52 -14.03 -3.34
CA LEU A 36 -22.76 -13.36 -2.92
C LEU A 36 -22.66 -11.83 -2.88
N SER A 37 -21.49 -11.30 -2.54
CA SER A 37 -21.25 -9.84 -2.45
C SER A 37 -21.09 -9.18 -3.82
N GLN A 38 -20.61 -9.90 -4.85
CA GLN A 38 -20.48 -9.36 -6.21
C GLN A 38 -21.84 -8.88 -6.79
N PRO A 39 -22.93 -9.67 -6.76
CA PRO A 39 -24.25 -9.20 -7.15
C PRO A 39 -24.77 -8.07 -6.27
N ALA A 40 -24.50 -8.10 -4.96
CA ALA A 40 -24.92 -7.05 -4.04
C ALA A 40 -24.26 -5.70 -4.35
N GLY A 41 -22.98 -5.70 -4.75
CA GLY A 41 -22.29 -4.49 -5.21
C GLY A 41 -22.80 -3.93 -6.53
N LYS A 42 -23.44 -4.77 -7.36
CA LYS A 42 -24.13 -4.36 -8.59
C LYS A 42 -25.61 -4.05 -8.39
N SER A 43 -26.12 -4.25 -7.17
CA SER A 43 -27.52 -3.92 -6.88
C SER A 43 -27.72 -2.42 -7.01
N TYR A 44 -28.85 -2.03 -7.60
CA TYR A 44 -29.14 -0.64 -7.93
C TYR A 44 -29.05 0.23 -6.67
N ARG A 45 -28.09 1.16 -6.64
CA ARG A 45 -28.03 2.19 -5.61
C ARG A 45 -28.79 3.41 -6.13
N TYR A 46 -29.71 3.91 -5.30
CA TYR A 46 -30.49 5.11 -5.62
C TYR A 46 -29.53 6.28 -5.88
N GLY A 47 -29.52 6.77 -7.12
CA GLY A 47 -28.56 7.79 -7.59
C GLY A 47 -27.63 7.31 -8.71
N ASP A 48 -27.47 6.00 -8.91
CA ASP A 48 -26.51 5.46 -9.90
C ASP A 48 -26.82 5.91 -11.32
N LYS A 49 -28.09 6.06 -11.69
CA LYS A 49 -28.45 6.60 -13.02
C LYS A 49 -28.06 8.07 -13.20
N HIS A 50 -28.05 8.84 -12.13
CA HIS A 50 -27.56 10.22 -12.17
C HIS A 50 -26.03 10.24 -12.23
N GLU A 51 -25.36 9.41 -11.42
CA GLU A 51 -23.90 9.29 -11.44
C GLU A 51 -23.40 8.74 -12.78
N GLU A 52 -24.04 7.72 -13.35
CA GLU A 52 -23.73 7.17 -14.69
C GLU A 52 -24.00 8.20 -15.81
N ALA A 53 -25.02 9.06 -15.69
CA ALA A 53 -25.25 10.13 -16.65
C ALA A 53 -24.16 11.22 -16.60
N TYR A 54 -23.66 11.53 -15.41
CA TYR A 54 -22.50 12.40 -15.22
C TYR A 54 -21.20 11.72 -15.69
N GLU A 55 -20.97 10.48 -15.28
CA GLU A 55 -19.80 9.69 -15.65
C GLU A 55 -19.76 9.39 -17.15
N LYS A 56 -20.85 9.05 -17.85
CA LYS A 56 -20.81 8.85 -19.31
C LYS A 56 -20.35 10.08 -20.08
N THR A 57 -20.61 11.26 -19.53
CA THR A 57 -20.16 12.52 -20.12
C THR A 57 -18.65 12.76 -19.89
N GLU A 58 -18.06 12.15 -18.86
CA GLU A 58 -16.65 12.32 -18.47
C GLU A 58 -15.75 11.10 -18.83
N ALA A 59 -16.31 9.89 -18.84
CA ALA A 59 -15.67 8.59 -19.03
C ALA A 59 -15.46 8.21 -20.50
N ALA A 60 -16.14 8.88 -21.44
CA ALA A 60 -15.86 8.72 -22.86
C ALA A 60 -14.48 9.26 -23.28
N VAL A 61 -13.75 9.96 -22.38
CA VAL A 61 -12.51 10.67 -22.71
C VAL A 61 -11.34 10.38 -21.74
N LEU A 62 -11.55 9.83 -20.53
CA LEU A 62 -10.49 9.75 -19.52
C LEU A 62 -10.35 8.37 -18.87
N ILE A 63 -9.14 7.82 -18.95
CA ILE A 63 -8.66 6.73 -18.10
C ILE A 63 -8.83 7.19 -16.65
N ARG A 64 -9.62 6.44 -15.85
CA ARG A 64 -9.86 6.80 -14.44
C ARG A 64 -8.51 6.83 -13.72
N PRO A 65 -8.10 7.96 -13.13
CA PRO A 65 -6.83 8.01 -12.44
C PRO A 65 -6.84 6.97 -11.31
N PRO A 66 -5.72 6.25 -11.09
CA PRO A 66 -5.61 5.31 -10.01
C PRO A 66 -5.93 6.02 -8.69
N GLN A 67 -6.95 5.53 -7.98
CA GLN A 67 -7.39 6.14 -6.73
C GLN A 67 -6.48 5.68 -5.61
N HIS A 68 -5.90 6.63 -4.89
CA HIS A 68 -5.21 6.35 -3.63
C HIS A 68 -6.17 5.72 -2.62
N VAL A 69 -5.71 4.64 -2.02
CA VAL A 69 -6.40 3.82 -1.05
C VAL A 69 -5.81 4.07 0.33
N GLN A 70 -6.68 4.16 1.33
CA GLN A 70 -6.26 4.30 2.71
C GLN A 70 -5.85 2.92 3.26
N LEU A 71 -4.54 2.62 3.24
CA LEU A 71 -4.01 1.31 3.64
C LEU A 71 -4.49 0.83 5.02
N TYR A 72 -4.62 1.72 5.99
CA TYR A 72 -5.18 1.37 7.31
C TYR A 72 -6.64 0.92 7.25
N LYS A 73 -7.44 1.56 6.40
CA LYS A 73 -8.84 1.19 6.19
C LYS A 73 -8.93 -0.19 5.54
N GLU A 74 -8.10 -0.48 4.55
CA GLU A 74 -8.04 -1.81 3.92
C GLU A 74 -7.61 -2.88 4.93
N LEU A 75 -6.60 -2.60 5.75
CA LEU A 75 -6.16 -3.52 6.81
C LEU A 75 -7.28 -3.84 7.79
N VAL A 76 -7.97 -2.81 8.31
CA VAL A 76 -9.07 -3.00 9.27
C VAL A 76 -10.25 -3.73 8.63
N ASN A 77 -10.61 -3.38 7.39
CA ASN A 77 -11.68 -4.05 6.66
C ASN A 77 -11.36 -5.53 6.45
N LYS A 78 -10.13 -5.85 6.01
CA LYS A 78 -9.72 -7.23 5.77
C LYS A 78 -9.63 -8.01 7.08
N MET A 79 -9.04 -7.43 8.13
CA MET A 79 -9.03 -8.02 9.48
C MET A 79 -10.45 -8.31 9.99
N GLY A 80 -11.40 -7.40 9.79
CA GLY A 80 -12.80 -7.62 10.13
C GLY A 80 -13.45 -8.76 9.34
N GLY A 81 -13.12 -8.89 8.05
CA GLY A 81 -13.57 -9.99 7.20
C GLY A 81 -13.05 -11.35 7.66
N GLU A 82 -11.76 -11.45 7.97
CA GLU A 82 -11.16 -12.71 8.46
C GLU A 82 -11.63 -13.07 9.88
N PHE A 83 -11.87 -12.10 10.76
CA PHE A 83 -12.47 -12.40 12.07
C PHE A 83 -13.92 -12.84 11.96
N MET A 84 -14.66 -12.35 10.94
CA MET A 84 -16.00 -12.82 10.64
C MET A 84 -15.99 -14.28 10.14
N SER A 85 -15.05 -14.65 9.26
CA SER A 85 -14.90 -16.02 8.78
C SER A 85 -14.55 -16.98 9.94
N LEU A 86 -13.63 -16.60 10.83
CA LEU A 86 -13.33 -17.37 12.04
C LEU A 86 -14.51 -17.47 13.01
N GLY A 87 -15.32 -16.42 13.13
CA GLY A 87 -16.57 -16.44 13.89
C GLY A 87 -17.61 -17.40 13.29
N PHE A 88 -17.70 -17.45 11.97
CA PHE A 88 -18.53 -18.43 11.27
C PHE A 88 -18.04 -19.86 11.52
N ILE A 89 -16.73 -20.11 11.53
CA ILE A 89 -16.18 -21.42 11.88
C ILE A 89 -16.56 -21.82 13.32
N ALA A 90 -16.43 -20.90 14.29
CA ALA A 90 -16.84 -21.16 15.67
C ALA A 90 -18.33 -21.57 15.76
N PHE A 91 -19.18 -20.89 15.00
CA PHE A 91 -20.59 -21.24 14.87
C PHE A 91 -20.79 -22.63 14.24
N MET A 92 -20.02 -22.98 13.21
CA MET A 92 -20.07 -24.32 12.59
C MET A 92 -19.62 -25.43 13.54
N VAL A 93 -18.58 -25.19 14.36
CA VAL A 93 -18.14 -26.12 15.42
C VAL A 93 -19.26 -26.32 16.45
N PHE A 94 -19.89 -25.23 16.89
CA PHE A 94 -21.04 -25.29 17.80
C PHE A 94 -22.21 -26.08 17.21
N CYS A 95 -22.61 -25.80 15.96
CA CYS A 95 -23.67 -26.55 15.29
C CYS A 95 -23.32 -28.03 15.13
N SER A 96 -22.08 -28.35 14.78
CA SER A 96 -21.59 -29.72 14.66
C SER A 96 -21.69 -30.48 15.99
N ASN A 97 -21.39 -29.82 17.11
CA ASN A 97 -21.59 -30.37 18.45
C ASN A 97 -23.07 -30.65 18.74
N GLN A 98 -23.95 -29.68 18.48
CA GLN A 98 -25.40 -29.85 18.72
C GLN A 98 -26.02 -30.97 17.87
N LEU A 99 -25.47 -31.24 16.69
CA LEU A 99 -25.92 -32.32 15.80
C LEU A 99 -25.33 -33.69 16.15
N GLY A 100 -24.46 -33.78 17.17
CA GLY A 100 -23.79 -35.02 17.55
C GLY A 100 -22.73 -35.48 16.55
N LEU A 101 -22.15 -34.56 15.76
CA LEU A 101 -21.15 -34.90 14.73
C LEU A 101 -19.89 -35.51 15.35
N PHE A 102 -19.46 -35.01 16.52
CA PHE A 102 -18.24 -35.48 17.16
C PHE A 102 -18.41 -36.87 17.78
N GLU A 103 -19.58 -37.16 18.35
CA GLU A 103 -19.96 -38.51 18.79
C GLU A 103 -20.03 -39.46 17.60
N TYR A 104 -20.58 -39.00 16.47
CA TYR A 104 -20.60 -39.78 15.24
C TYR A 104 -19.19 -40.08 14.72
N LEU A 105 -18.28 -39.10 14.72
CA LEU A 105 -16.88 -39.30 14.32
C LEU A 105 -16.17 -40.30 15.24
N ALA A 106 -16.33 -40.17 16.57
CA ALA A 106 -15.77 -41.09 17.54
C ALA A 106 -16.31 -42.53 17.36
N ALA A 107 -17.59 -42.68 17.04
CA ALA A 107 -18.20 -43.99 16.79
C ALA A 107 -17.79 -44.60 15.44
N ARG A 108 -17.54 -43.77 14.41
CA ARG A 108 -17.30 -44.24 13.04
C ARG A 108 -15.82 -44.43 12.72
N LEU A 109 -14.93 -43.73 13.40
CA LEU A 109 -13.48 -43.83 13.26
C LEU A 109 -12.92 -44.65 14.43
N PRO A 110 -12.92 -45.98 14.37
CA PRO A 110 -12.45 -46.81 15.48
C PRO A 110 -10.98 -46.54 15.75
N SER A 111 -10.67 -46.14 16.99
CA SER A 111 -9.29 -46.06 17.46
C SER A 111 -8.72 -47.48 17.59
N CYS A 112 -7.49 -47.70 17.11
CA CYS A 112 -6.93 -49.04 16.92
C CYS A 112 -6.50 -49.78 18.19
N GLY A 113 -6.93 -49.35 19.37
CA GLY A 113 -6.50 -49.88 20.67
C GLY A 113 -6.81 -51.35 20.96
N SER A 114 -7.41 -52.12 20.04
CA SER A 114 -7.77 -53.53 20.27
C SER A 114 -7.17 -54.54 19.30
N ILE A 115 -6.49 -54.13 18.21
CA ILE A 115 -5.94 -55.07 17.24
C ILE A 115 -4.41 -55.06 17.39
N SER A 116 -3.90 -56.06 18.12
CA SER A 116 -2.47 -56.26 18.42
C SER A 116 -1.62 -56.70 17.22
N ASP A 117 -2.13 -56.53 16.00
CA ASP A 117 -1.44 -56.91 14.78
C ASP A 117 -0.72 -55.66 14.27
N GLY A 118 0.61 -55.72 14.17
CA GLY A 118 1.57 -54.60 14.01
C GLY A 118 1.44 -53.77 12.72
N SER A 119 0.22 -53.46 12.34
CA SER A 119 -0.16 -52.55 11.27
C SER A 119 -0.10 -51.11 11.77
N ASP A 120 0.46 -50.24 10.92
CA ASP A 120 0.56 -48.79 11.13
C ASP A 120 -0.84 -48.17 11.33
N CYS A 121 -1.38 -48.20 12.54
CA CYS A 121 -2.65 -47.56 12.83
C CYS A 121 -2.46 -46.27 13.64
N VAL A 122 -3.27 -45.26 13.32
CA VAL A 122 -3.25 -43.95 13.99
C VAL A 122 -4.24 -43.99 15.15
N VAL A 123 -3.76 -43.65 16.36
CA VAL A 123 -4.64 -43.44 17.51
C VAL A 123 -5.45 -42.16 17.28
N LEU A 124 -6.78 -42.27 17.35
CA LEU A 124 -7.72 -41.17 17.18
C LEU A 124 -8.44 -40.88 18.51
N PRO A 125 -8.98 -39.66 18.71
CA PRO A 125 -9.72 -39.32 19.91
C PRO A 125 -10.89 -40.29 20.16
N TYR A 126 -10.97 -40.84 21.37
CA TYR A 126 -11.91 -41.93 21.72
C TYR A 126 -13.35 -41.45 21.92
N THR A 127 -13.53 -40.20 22.36
CA THR A 127 -14.83 -39.66 22.72
C THR A 127 -15.17 -38.44 21.86
N GLY A 128 -16.47 -38.15 21.69
CA GLY A 128 -16.91 -36.93 21.01
C GLY A 128 -16.41 -35.66 21.71
N VAL A 129 -16.30 -35.70 23.04
CA VAL A 129 -15.75 -34.60 23.85
C VAL A 129 -14.27 -34.34 23.52
N ASP A 130 -13.48 -35.39 23.30
CA ASP A 130 -12.07 -35.22 22.93
C ASP A 130 -11.92 -34.61 21.53
N TRP A 131 -12.77 -35.00 20.58
CA TRP A 131 -12.83 -34.39 19.24
C TRP A 131 -13.23 -32.91 19.30
N LEU A 132 -14.29 -32.59 20.06
CA LEU A 132 -14.76 -31.22 20.23
C LEU A 132 -13.63 -30.33 20.77
N HIS A 133 -12.99 -30.74 21.87
CA HIS A 133 -11.92 -29.97 22.48
C HIS A 133 -10.70 -29.81 21.56
N LEU A 134 -10.35 -30.83 20.78
CA LEU A 134 -9.27 -30.72 19.80
C LEU A 134 -9.60 -29.66 18.73
N VAL A 135 -10.82 -29.67 18.21
CA VAL A 135 -11.28 -28.71 17.20
C VAL A 135 -11.36 -27.29 17.77
N GLU A 136 -11.89 -27.13 18.99
CA GLU A 136 -11.91 -25.86 19.71
C GLU A 136 -10.50 -25.32 19.94
N LEU A 137 -9.56 -26.19 20.35
CA LEU A 137 -8.17 -25.80 20.60
C LEU A 137 -7.50 -25.30 19.31
N VAL A 138 -7.60 -26.05 18.21
CA VAL A 138 -7.02 -25.65 16.91
C VAL A 138 -7.65 -24.36 16.40
N HIS A 139 -8.96 -24.18 16.59
CA HIS A 139 -9.65 -22.95 16.22
C HIS A 139 -9.15 -21.74 17.02
N VAL A 140 -8.99 -21.87 18.34
CA VAL A 140 -8.45 -20.79 19.20
C VAL A 140 -6.99 -20.48 18.84
N GLN A 141 -6.19 -21.50 18.54
CA GLN A 141 -4.81 -21.33 18.06
C GLN A 141 -4.78 -20.58 16.72
N LEU A 142 -5.64 -20.93 15.78
CA LEU A 142 -5.77 -20.21 14.50
C LEU A 142 -6.20 -18.75 14.72
N PHE A 143 -7.17 -18.50 15.61
CA PHE A 143 -7.64 -17.15 15.94
C PHE A 143 -6.52 -16.26 16.51
N VAL A 144 -5.81 -16.73 17.54
CA VAL A 144 -4.68 -15.98 18.11
C VAL A 144 -3.52 -15.86 17.11
N GLY A 145 -3.30 -16.87 16.27
CA GLY A 145 -2.32 -16.83 15.18
C GLY A 145 -2.65 -15.75 14.16
N MET A 146 -3.92 -15.59 13.79
CA MET A 146 -4.39 -14.54 12.89
C MET A 146 -4.25 -13.14 13.52
N MET A 147 -4.52 -12.98 14.83
CA MET A 147 -4.27 -11.72 15.53
C MET A 147 -2.78 -11.34 15.47
N LEU A 148 -1.88 -12.28 15.76
CA LEU A 148 -0.44 -12.07 15.68
C LEU A 148 -0.01 -11.70 14.25
N TYR A 149 -0.52 -12.41 13.24
CA TYR A 149 -0.25 -12.07 11.83
C TYR A 149 -0.66 -10.63 11.49
N PHE A 150 -1.86 -10.19 11.91
CA PHE A 150 -2.32 -8.82 11.66
C PHE A 150 -1.53 -7.75 12.42
N VAL A 151 -0.96 -8.07 13.58
CA VAL A 151 -0.02 -7.16 14.27
C VAL A 151 1.24 -6.93 13.44
N LEU A 152 1.80 -7.97 12.81
CA LEU A 152 2.94 -7.82 11.90
C LEU A 152 2.57 -7.02 10.65
N MET A 153 1.41 -7.31 10.05
CA MET A 153 0.91 -6.57 8.89
C MET A 153 0.60 -5.11 9.22
N PHE A 154 0.10 -4.81 10.42
CA PHE A 154 -0.06 -3.44 10.91
C PHE A 154 1.28 -2.70 10.95
N GLY A 155 2.35 -3.37 11.39
CA GLY A 155 3.71 -2.85 11.29
C GLY A 155 4.09 -2.50 9.86
N VAL A 156 3.91 -3.42 8.90
CA VAL A 156 4.20 -3.20 7.48
C VAL A 156 3.41 -2.02 6.92
N VAL A 157 2.11 -1.93 7.20
CA VAL A 157 1.24 -0.83 6.78
C VAL A 157 1.71 0.49 7.38
N ARG A 158 2.05 0.53 8.67
CA ARG A 158 2.58 1.73 9.32
C ARG A 158 3.88 2.21 8.67
N GLY A 159 4.83 1.31 8.44
CA GLY A 159 6.09 1.64 7.75
C GLY A 159 5.85 2.16 6.33
N SER A 160 4.89 1.56 5.63
CA SER A 160 4.50 1.96 4.28
C SER A 160 3.88 3.35 4.26
N VAL A 161 2.90 3.64 5.11
CA VAL A 161 2.27 4.96 5.23
C VAL A 161 3.30 6.03 5.60
N PHE A 162 4.22 5.74 6.52
CA PHE A 162 5.31 6.67 6.86
C PHE A 162 6.20 6.97 5.63
N ARG A 163 6.57 5.95 4.86
CA ARG A 163 7.35 6.14 3.62
C ARG A 163 6.56 6.92 2.56
N LEU A 164 5.27 6.62 2.39
CA LEU A 164 4.38 7.33 1.46
C LEU A 164 4.26 8.81 1.81
N ARG A 165 4.07 9.15 3.09
CA ARG A 165 4.07 10.55 3.57
C ARG A 165 5.37 11.25 3.21
N ARG A 166 6.51 10.58 3.44
CA ARG A 166 7.83 11.13 3.10
C ARG A 166 7.99 11.39 1.59
N ILE A 167 7.55 10.47 0.74
CA ILE A 167 7.55 10.64 -0.73
C ILE A 167 6.63 11.80 -1.15
N ALA A 168 5.46 11.92 -0.51
CA ALA A 168 4.51 12.99 -0.78
C ALA A 168 5.05 14.37 -0.38
N THR A 169 5.73 14.50 0.76
CA THR A 169 6.38 15.76 1.17
C THR A 169 7.44 16.20 0.16
N GLY A 170 8.17 15.25 -0.44
CA GLY A 170 9.11 15.52 -1.53
C GLY A 170 8.45 16.16 -2.77
N ARG A 171 7.16 15.93 -3.01
CA ARG A 171 6.39 16.48 -4.16
C ARG A 171 6.20 18.00 -4.09
N LEU A 172 6.10 18.57 -2.89
CA LEU A 172 5.81 19.99 -2.69
C LEU A 172 6.97 20.89 -3.14
N SER A 173 8.19 20.35 -3.19
CA SER A 173 9.37 21.04 -3.72
C SER A 173 9.45 20.91 -5.25
N ARG A 174 8.51 21.54 -5.96
CA ARG A 174 8.31 21.37 -7.43
C ARG A 174 9.41 21.96 -8.32
N SER A 175 10.22 22.89 -7.83
CA SER A 175 11.30 23.47 -8.65
C SER A 175 12.55 22.63 -8.49
N PHE A 176 12.86 21.76 -9.46
CA PHE A 176 14.05 20.90 -9.47
C PHE A 176 15.35 21.67 -9.11
N SER A 177 15.49 22.90 -9.60
CA SER A 177 16.64 23.77 -9.28
C SER A 177 16.67 24.24 -7.82
N ALA A 178 15.52 24.47 -7.20
CA ALA A 178 15.43 24.73 -5.77
C ALA A 178 15.67 23.45 -4.97
N THR A 179 15.10 22.32 -5.42
CA THR A 179 15.27 20.99 -4.83
C THR A 179 16.74 20.59 -4.76
N LEU A 180 17.51 20.79 -5.83
CA LEU A 180 18.95 20.50 -5.86
C LEU A 180 19.75 21.28 -4.80
N ARG A 181 19.41 22.55 -4.53
CA ARG A 181 20.07 23.34 -3.49
C ARG A 181 19.74 22.84 -2.09
N HIS A 182 18.49 22.40 -1.87
CA HIS A 182 18.05 21.86 -0.58
C HIS A 182 18.45 20.39 -0.37
N ALA A 183 18.62 19.62 -1.44
CA ALA A 183 18.99 18.20 -1.40
C ALA A 183 20.34 17.97 -0.71
N ASN A 184 21.23 18.97 -0.70
CA ASN A 184 22.50 18.85 0.02
C ASN A 184 22.35 18.84 1.55
N LYS A 185 21.18 19.21 2.07
CA LYS A 185 20.85 19.17 3.51
C LYS A 185 19.95 18.00 3.89
N ASP A 186 19.13 17.50 2.97
CA ASP A 186 18.17 16.43 3.21
C ASP A 186 18.52 15.20 2.37
N LYS A 187 19.01 14.16 3.06
CA LYS A 187 19.39 12.88 2.45
C LYS A 187 18.22 12.19 1.76
N ASP A 188 17.02 12.28 2.32
CA ASP A 188 15.85 11.60 1.74
C ASP A 188 15.40 12.28 0.46
N LEU A 189 15.51 13.61 0.40
CA LEU A 189 15.27 14.37 -0.82
C LEU A 189 16.33 14.08 -1.89
N GLN A 190 17.59 13.95 -1.49
CA GLN A 190 18.67 13.53 -2.39
C GLN A 190 18.41 12.15 -2.98
N ASP A 191 18.04 11.18 -2.14
CA ASP A 191 17.71 9.82 -2.58
C ASP A 191 16.51 9.86 -3.54
N TYR A 192 15.46 10.64 -3.25
CA TYR A 192 14.30 10.79 -4.14
C TYR A 192 14.68 11.36 -5.51
N VAL A 193 15.48 12.44 -5.55
CA VAL A 193 15.95 13.06 -6.81
C VAL A 193 16.81 12.05 -7.60
N CYS A 194 17.69 11.33 -6.90
CA CYS A 194 18.50 10.25 -7.47
C CYS A 194 17.63 9.17 -8.16
N LEU A 195 16.59 8.69 -7.48
CA LEU A 195 15.69 7.67 -8.02
C LEU A 195 14.90 8.20 -9.24
N ARG A 196 14.48 9.46 -9.22
CA ARG A 196 13.78 10.11 -10.34
C ARG A 196 14.67 10.18 -11.58
N GLU A 197 15.89 10.71 -11.43
CA GLU A 197 16.84 10.82 -12.53
C GLU A 197 17.20 9.43 -13.08
N TYR A 198 17.36 8.44 -12.20
CA TYR A 198 17.57 7.05 -12.60
C TYR A 198 16.44 6.49 -13.46
N LEU A 199 15.19 6.71 -13.06
CA LEU A 199 14.05 6.29 -13.87
C LEU A 199 14.08 6.96 -15.25
N VAL A 200 14.27 8.29 -15.30
CA VAL A 200 14.27 9.04 -16.58
C VAL A 200 15.37 8.53 -17.52
N VAL A 201 16.60 8.36 -17.02
CA VAL A 201 17.70 7.85 -17.85
C VAL A 201 17.40 6.44 -18.35
N LYS A 202 16.89 5.55 -17.49
CA LYS A 202 16.55 4.18 -17.89
C LYS A 202 15.37 4.12 -18.86
N VAL A 203 14.41 5.04 -18.79
CA VAL A 203 13.34 5.18 -19.79
C VAL A 203 13.91 5.65 -21.13
N LEU A 204 14.88 6.57 -21.15
CA LEU A 204 15.56 6.98 -22.39
C LEU A 204 16.35 5.82 -23.03
N GLU A 205 17.02 4.99 -22.21
CA GLU A 205 17.70 3.78 -22.67
C GLU A 205 16.75 2.73 -23.28
N TRP A 206 15.43 2.82 -23.03
CA TRP A 206 14.46 1.96 -23.71
C TRP A 206 14.38 2.19 -25.20
N LYS A 207 14.82 3.35 -25.70
CA LYS A 207 14.94 3.56 -27.15
C LYS A 207 15.74 2.43 -27.81
N GLN A 208 16.84 2.01 -27.18
CA GLN A 208 17.71 0.96 -27.69
C GLN A 208 17.31 -0.43 -27.16
N THR A 209 16.96 -0.52 -25.87
CA THR A 209 16.74 -1.81 -25.21
C THR A 209 15.32 -2.36 -25.35
N ARG A 210 14.31 -1.48 -25.47
CA ARG A 210 12.87 -1.80 -25.53
C ARG A 210 12.11 -0.81 -26.43
N PRO A 211 12.41 -0.75 -27.74
CA PRO A 211 11.91 0.32 -28.63
C PRO A 211 10.38 0.39 -28.70
N THR A 212 9.69 -0.75 -28.56
CA THR A 212 8.22 -0.79 -28.55
C THR A 212 7.62 -0.10 -27.33
N LEU A 213 8.20 -0.29 -26.14
CA LEU A 213 7.78 0.43 -24.93
C LEU A 213 8.16 1.90 -25.01
N PHE A 214 9.35 2.22 -25.53
CA PHE A 214 9.75 3.61 -25.72
C PHE A 214 8.78 4.34 -26.64
N ARG A 215 8.36 3.72 -27.74
CA ARG A 215 7.33 4.25 -28.64
C ARG A 215 6.00 4.49 -27.92
N GLN A 216 5.56 3.55 -27.08
CA GLN A 216 4.37 3.76 -26.25
C GLN A 216 4.52 4.96 -25.31
N VAL A 217 5.69 5.13 -24.68
CA VAL A 217 6.00 6.31 -23.86
C VAL A 217 5.93 7.58 -24.69
N THR A 218 6.53 7.61 -25.89
CA THR A 218 6.49 8.82 -26.74
C THR A 218 5.08 9.14 -27.24
N ASP A 219 4.30 8.13 -27.57
CA ASP A 219 2.91 8.26 -27.99
C ASP A 219 2.03 8.80 -26.84
N THR A 220 2.21 8.26 -25.62
CA THR A 220 1.51 8.72 -24.41
C THR A 220 1.91 10.15 -24.05
N LEU A 221 3.17 10.53 -24.32
CA LEU A 221 3.65 11.91 -24.16
C LEU A 221 3.13 12.88 -25.24
N GLY A 222 2.33 12.40 -26.20
CA GLY A 222 1.75 13.23 -27.26
C GLY A 222 2.76 13.68 -28.32
N MET A 223 3.90 12.99 -28.45
CA MET A 223 4.96 13.33 -29.41
C MET A 223 4.70 12.67 -30.78
N VAL A 224 3.55 12.98 -31.38
CA VAL A 224 3.05 12.37 -32.64
C VAL A 224 3.88 12.79 -33.87
N ASN A 225 4.67 13.87 -33.77
CA ASN A 225 5.44 14.44 -34.88
C ASN A 225 6.95 14.35 -34.64
N LEU A 226 7.45 13.16 -34.32
CA LEU A 226 8.90 12.93 -34.29
C LEU A 226 9.44 12.96 -35.72
N PRO A 227 10.60 13.59 -35.99
CA PRO A 227 11.22 13.58 -37.32
C PRO A 227 11.46 12.13 -37.78
N ASP A 228 11.04 11.79 -39.01
CA ASP A 228 11.26 10.45 -39.59
C ASP A 228 12.75 10.14 -39.86
N ASP A 229 13.62 11.17 -39.85
CA ASP A 229 15.07 11.04 -39.98
C ASP A 229 15.71 10.50 -38.68
N GLU A 230 15.40 9.24 -38.33
CA GLU A 230 15.92 8.52 -37.15
C GLU A 230 17.45 8.38 -37.15
N ASP A 231 18.12 8.51 -38.29
CA ASP A 231 19.57 8.30 -38.41
C ASP A 231 20.40 9.54 -38.05
N SER A 232 19.79 10.71 -37.83
CA SER A 232 20.53 11.92 -37.49
C SER A 232 20.84 11.97 -35.98
N PRO A 233 22.12 12.01 -35.56
CA PRO A 233 22.48 12.10 -34.14
C PRO A 233 21.97 13.38 -33.48
N ALA A 234 21.70 14.43 -34.26
CA ALA A 234 21.09 15.66 -33.77
C ALA A 234 19.58 15.51 -33.53
N ALA A 235 18.87 14.76 -34.38
CA ALA A 235 17.46 14.44 -34.16
C ALA A 235 17.31 13.59 -32.90
N ASP A 236 18.19 12.60 -32.73
CA ASP A 236 18.24 11.75 -31.54
C ASP A 236 18.40 12.52 -30.24
N ALA A 237 19.37 13.43 -30.18
CA ALA A 237 19.60 14.26 -29.01
C ALA A 237 18.40 15.18 -28.72
N LEU A 238 17.71 15.68 -29.76
CA LEU A 238 16.51 16.49 -29.62
C LEU A 238 15.34 15.69 -29.05
N VAL A 239 15.13 14.46 -29.55
CA VAL A 239 14.07 13.57 -29.03
C VAL A 239 14.32 13.21 -27.57
N GLU A 240 15.56 12.88 -27.20
CA GLU A 240 15.90 12.60 -25.80
C GLU A 240 15.65 13.81 -24.88
N ASP A 241 16.00 15.01 -25.32
CA ASP A 241 15.77 16.25 -24.57
C ASP A 241 14.27 16.56 -24.43
N MET A 242 13.50 16.34 -25.51
CA MET A 242 12.05 16.48 -25.49
C MET A 242 11.38 15.48 -24.52
N VAL A 243 11.71 14.20 -24.62
CA VAL A 243 11.18 13.15 -23.73
C VAL A 243 11.53 13.49 -22.28
N ARG A 244 12.78 13.86 -22.01
CA ARG A 244 13.23 14.26 -20.68
C ARG A 244 12.44 15.45 -20.15
N SER A 245 12.30 16.52 -20.94
CA SER A 245 11.57 17.72 -20.55
C SER A 245 10.09 17.41 -20.26
N GLN A 246 9.45 16.57 -21.07
CA GLN A 246 8.05 16.19 -20.86
C GLN A 246 7.87 15.31 -19.63
N LEU A 247 8.76 14.34 -19.38
CA LEU A 247 8.74 13.56 -18.14
C LEU A 247 9.00 14.46 -16.93
N GLU A 248 9.93 15.42 -17.03
CA GLU A 248 10.21 16.32 -15.91
C GLU A 248 9.00 17.19 -15.55
N GLN A 249 8.25 17.67 -16.55
CA GLN A 249 7.11 18.56 -16.37
C GLN A 249 5.83 17.83 -15.99
N ASN A 250 5.53 16.72 -16.66
CA ASN A 250 4.22 16.08 -16.59
C ASN A 250 4.21 14.83 -15.71
N PHE A 251 5.34 14.13 -15.54
CA PHE A 251 5.36 12.87 -14.79
C PHE A 251 5.57 13.08 -13.29
N ALA A 252 4.51 12.83 -12.51
CA ALA A 252 4.53 12.92 -11.06
C ALA A 252 5.17 11.68 -10.43
N PHE A 253 6.51 11.62 -10.43
CA PHE A 253 7.27 10.47 -9.93
C PHE A 253 6.92 10.02 -8.50
N SER A 254 6.62 10.95 -7.59
CA SER A 254 6.17 10.63 -6.23
C SER A 254 4.82 9.90 -6.22
N SER A 255 3.87 10.31 -7.06
CA SER A 255 2.59 9.60 -7.22
C SER A 255 2.81 8.20 -7.79
N TYR A 256 3.71 8.05 -8.77
CA TYR A 256 4.09 6.76 -9.31
C TYR A 256 4.61 5.82 -8.22
N LEU A 257 5.65 6.21 -7.48
CA LEU A 257 6.19 5.36 -6.41
C LEU A 257 5.15 5.07 -5.34
N ALA A 258 4.34 6.06 -4.97
CA ALA A 258 3.32 5.90 -3.96
C ALA A 258 2.29 4.84 -4.33
N LEU A 259 1.77 4.90 -5.57
CA LEU A 259 0.78 3.96 -6.07
C LEU A 259 1.32 2.53 -6.18
N ASN A 260 2.59 2.35 -6.57
CA ASN A 260 3.20 1.02 -6.62
C ASN A 260 3.36 0.41 -5.22
N VAL A 261 3.90 1.17 -4.27
CA VAL A 261 4.04 0.72 -2.86
C VAL A 261 2.66 0.43 -2.27
N GLU A 262 1.69 1.31 -2.48
CA GLU A 262 0.32 1.14 -2.00
C GLU A 262 -0.35 -0.11 -2.57
N SER A 263 -0.25 -0.31 -3.88
CA SER A 263 -0.80 -1.50 -4.57
C SER A 263 -0.19 -2.80 -4.03
N ALA A 264 1.14 -2.87 -3.90
CA ALA A 264 1.82 -4.07 -3.42
C ALA A 264 1.58 -4.34 -1.91
N VAL A 265 1.46 -3.30 -1.09
CA VAL A 265 1.09 -3.44 0.33
C VAL A 265 -0.36 -3.89 0.46
N ARG A 266 -1.27 -3.32 -0.33
CA ARG A 266 -2.67 -3.79 -0.41
C ARG A 266 -2.75 -5.26 -0.80
N ASP A 267 -1.99 -5.67 -1.82
CA ASP A 267 -1.91 -7.07 -2.26
C ASP A 267 -1.42 -8.02 -1.15
N SER A 268 -0.58 -7.49 -0.22
CA SER A 268 -0.06 -8.23 0.93
C SER A 268 -1.03 -8.26 2.12
N ILE A 269 -1.89 -7.25 2.26
CA ILE A 269 -3.00 -7.24 3.23
C ILE A 269 -4.05 -8.27 2.82
N GLU A 270 -4.35 -8.34 1.53
CA GLU A 270 -5.27 -9.31 0.97
C GLU A 270 -4.62 -10.71 1.04
N LEU A 271 -5.21 -11.63 1.81
CA LEU A 271 -4.87 -13.05 1.76
C LEU A 271 -5.58 -13.65 0.54
N HIS A 272 -4.84 -13.84 -0.56
CA HIS A 272 -5.41 -14.40 -1.79
C HIS A 272 -5.66 -15.90 -1.63
N ALA A 273 -6.65 -16.42 -2.36
CA ALA A 273 -6.96 -17.85 -2.39
C ALA A 273 -5.72 -18.70 -2.73
N GLY A 274 -4.82 -18.21 -3.59
CA GLY A 274 -3.55 -18.88 -3.90
C GLY A 274 -2.63 -19.04 -2.68
N THR A 275 -2.58 -18.04 -1.80
CA THR A 275 -1.82 -18.10 -0.53
C THR A 275 -2.42 -19.18 0.38
N TRP A 276 -3.75 -19.18 0.55
CA TRP A 276 -4.46 -20.19 1.34
C TRP A 276 -4.28 -21.61 0.81
N ILE A 277 -4.39 -21.82 -0.51
CA ILE A 277 -4.12 -23.12 -1.14
C ILE A 277 -2.69 -23.58 -0.86
N THR A 278 -1.71 -22.67 -0.92
CA THR A 278 -0.32 -22.99 -0.62
C THR A 278 -0.14 -23.37 0.85
N ILE A 279 -0.81 -22.67 1.77
CA ILE A 279 -0.84 -23.00 3.21
C ILE A 279 -1.45 -24.39 3.44
N ILE A 280 -2.58 -24.71 2.79
CA ILE A 280 -3.22 -26.04 2.86
C ILE A 280 -2.26 -27.13 2.37
N ILE A 281 -1.61 -26.93 1.23
CA ILE A 281 -0.63 -27.89 0.68
C ILE A 281 0.53 -28.07 1.66
N LEU A 282 1.05 -26.98 2.23
CA LEU A 282 2.13 -27.01 3.22
C LEU A 282 1.74 -27.81 4.46
N PHE A 283 0.59 -27.52 5.09
CA PHE A 283 0.14 -28.25 6.28
C PHE A 283 -0.24 -29.69 5.97
N THR A 284 -0.74 -29.98 4.77
CA THR A 284 -0.96 -31.36 4.32
C THR A 284 0.37 -32.12 4.21
N ALA A 285 1.41 -31.49 3.65
CA ALA A 285 2.74 -32.09 3.58
C ALA A 285 3.35 -32.30 4.98
N LEU A 286 3.15 -31.35 5.90
CA LEU A 286 3.55 -31.51 7.30
C LEU A 286 2.80 -32.65 7.98
N ALA A 287 1.49 -32.78 7.78
CA ALA A 287 0.69 -33.89 8.31
C ALA A 287 1.21 -35.25 7.79
N LEU A 288 1.51 -35.35 6.49
CA LEU A 288 2.11 -36.56 5.91
C LEU A 288 3.50 -36.83 6.50
N GLY A 289 4.31 -35.80 6.74
CA GLY A 289 5.60 -35.91 7.43
C GLY A 289 5.47 -36.40 8.87
N CYS A 290 4.48 -35.89 9.62
CA CYS A 290 4.16 -36.38 10.96
C CYS A 290 3.77 -37.85 10.93
N ARG A 291 2.99 -38.26 9.93
CA ARG A 291 2.48 -39.62 9.80
C ARG A 291 3.53 -40.65 9.41
N PHE A 292 4.33 -40.36 8.39
CA PHE A 292 5.22 -41.34 7.77
C PHE A 292 6.68 -41.23 8.22
N ALA A 293 7.10 -40.06 8.73
CA ALA A 293 8.47 -39.80 9.16
C ALA A 293 8.59 -39.51 10.66
N ASN A 294 7.48 -39.59 11.42
CA ASN A 294 7.43 -39.30 12.86
C ASN A 294 8.00 -37.90 13.21
N ILE A 295 7.88 -36.95 12.29
CA ILE A 295 8.37 -35.59 12.47
C ILE A 295 7.33 -34.80 13.26
N THR A 296 7.70 -34.20 14.39
CA THR A 296 6.80 -33.28 15.10
C THR A 296 6.74 -31.94 14.37
N ILE A 297 5.58 -31.26 14.39
CA ILE A 297 5.43 -29.91 13.81
C ILE A 297 6.47 -28.97 14.41
N LEU A 298 6.66 -29.06 15.74
CA LEU A 298 7.67 -28.30 16.44
C LEU A 298 9.10 -28.62 15.97
N GLY A 299 9.38 -29.87 15.62
CA GLY A 299 10.66 -30.27 15.00
C GLY A 299 10.91 -29.65 13.63
N THR A 300 9.86 -29.27 12.89
CA THR A 300 9.99 -28.55 11.61
C THR A 300 10.18 -27.04 11.75
N LEU A 301 9.88 -26.48 12.94
CA LEU A 301 9.94 -25.04 13.19
C LEU A 301 11.31 -24.41 12.86
N PRO A 302 12.47 -25.00 13.21
CA PRO A 302 13.76 -24.41 12.85
C PRO A 302 13.95 -24.24 11.35
N VAL A 303 13.42 -25.16 10.54
CA VAL A 303 13.47 -25.08 9.07
C VAL A 303 12.59 -23.94 8.58
N VAL A 304 11.35 -23.86 9.06
CA VAL A 304 10.42 -22.78 8.69
C VAL A 304 10.97 -21.41 9.09
N VAL A 305 11.48 -21.26 10.31
CA VAL A 305 12.10 -20.01 10.79
C VAL A 305 13.32 -19.66 9.95
N SER A 306 14.17 -20.64 9.61
CA SER A 306 15.34 -20.41 8.76
C SER A 306 14.95 -19.92 7.36
N LEU A 307 13.90 -20.50 6.76
CA LEU A 307 13.37 -20.08 5.47
C LEU A 307 12.76 -18.67 5.54
N ALA A 308 12.03 -18.35 6.60
CA ALA A 308 11.49 -17.01 6.82
C ALA A 308 12.60 -15.96 6.96
N ILE A 309 13.63 -16.25 7.76
CA ILE A 309 14.82 -15.40 7.90
C ILE A 309 15.52 -15.24 6.55
N LEU A 310 15.64 -16.32 5.75
CA LEU A 310 16.22 -16.26 4.41
C LEU A 310 15.43 -15.33 3.48
N VAL A 311 14.09 -15.36 3.51
CA VAL A 311 13.24 -14.45 2.72
C VAL A 311 13.45 -13.01 3.17
N VAL A 312 13.42 -12.72 4.47
CA VAL A 312 13.65 -11.37 5.01
C VAL A 312 15.07 -10.89 4.67
N LEU A 313 16.08 -11.75 4.82
CA LEU A 313 17.46 -11.46 4.47
C LEU A 313 17.62 -11.22 2.97
N THR A 314 16.89 -11.95 2.12
CA THR A 314 16.84 -11.69 0.67
C THR A 314 16.27 -10.31 0.38
N ILE A 315 15.14 -9.93 1.00
CA ILE A 315 14.56 -8.59 0.89
C ILE A 315 15.58 -7.52 1.31
N VAL A 316 16.24 -7.71 2.46
CA VAL A 316 17.26 -6.79 2.99
C VAL A 316 18.47 -6.69 2.06
N ILE A 317 19.01 -7.82 1.57
CA ILE A 317 20.17 -7.86 0.68
C ILE A 317 19.83 -7.20 -0.65
N VAL A 318 18.72 -7.57 -1.28
CA VAL A 318 18.27 -6.98 -2.55
C VAL A 318 18.10 -5.47 -2.38
N THR A 319 17.43 -5.03 -1.32
CA THR A 319 17.25 -3.60 -1.00
C THR A 319 18.59 -2.88 -0.85
N ARG A 320 19.51 -3.43 -0.04
CA ARG A 320 20.83 -2.84 0.21
C ARG A 320 21.70 -2.81 -1.05
N PHE A 321 21.72 -3.90 -1.80
CA PHE A 321 22.48 -4.03 -3.04
C PHE A 321 21.99 -3.03 -4.08
N ARG A 322 20.67 -2.94 -4.25
CA ARG A 322 20.03 -2.00 -5.18
C ARG A 322 20.26 -0.56 -4.76
N HIS A 323 20.06 -0.23 -3.49
CA HIS A 323 20.35 1.11 -2.98
C HIS A 323 21.82 1.51 -3.20
N ARG A 324 22.78 0.59 -3.01
CA ARG A 324 24.19 0.85 -3.29
C ARG A 324 24.47 1.03 -4.78
N SER A 325 23.84 0.21 -5.63
CA SER A 325 23.96 0.32 -7.08
C SER A 325 23.44 1.66 -7.58
N LEU A 326 22.26 2.08 -7.11
CA LEU A 326 21.64 3.36 -7.44
C LEU A 326 22.47 4.54 -6.93
N ALA A 327 22.99 4.47 -5.70
CA ALA A 327 23.84 5.53 -5.16
C ALA A 327 25.14 5.72 -5.96
N LYS A 328 25.73 4.64 -6.49
CA LYS A 328 26.93 4.75 -7.35
C LYS A 328 26.61 5.44 -8.68
N VAL A 329 25.56 5.00 -9.35
CA VAL A 329 25.12 5.55 -10.63
C VAL A 329 24.70 7.02 -10.48
N SER A 330 23.96 7.33 -9.42
CA SER A 330 23.54 8.70 -9.14
C SER A 330 24.71 9.62 -8.83
N ARG A 331 25.72 9.19 -8.05
CA ARG A 331 26.91 10.02 -7.81
C ARG A 331 27.61 10.39 -9.10
N THR A 332 27.83 9.42 -9.99
CA THR A 332 28.47 9.69 -11.28
C THR A 332 27.70 10.69 -12.13
N TRP A 333 26.37 10.67 -12.07
CA TRP A 333 25.53 11.62 -12.79
C TRP A 333 25.44 12.98 -12.11
N MET A 334 25.36 13.03 -10.78
CA MET A 334 25.38 14.28 -10.03
C MET A 334 26.71 15.03 -10.26
N ASP A 335 27.83 14.31 -10.28
CA ASP A 335 29.14 14.89 -10.57
C ASP A 335 29.20 15.41 -12.01
N ALA A 336 28.69 14.65 -12.99
CA ALA A 336 28.62 15.09 -14.38
C ALA A 336 27.69 16.31 -14.56
N ALA A 337 26.54 16.33 -13.87
CA ALA A 337 25.61 17.45 -13.90
C ALA A 337 26.23 18.71 -13.28
N MET A 338 26.90 18.58 -12.13
CA MET A 338 27.59 19.71 -11.48
C MET A 338 28.73 20.26 -12.34
N GLN A 339 29.47 19.41 -13.05
CA GLN A 339 30.48 19.83 -14.02
C GLN A 339 29.87 20.55 -15.23
N SER A 340 28.71 20.08 -15.73
CA SER A 340 28.03 20.71 -16.87
C SER A 340 27.50 22.11 -16.58
N VAL A 341 27.13 22.40 -15.33
CA VAL A 341 26.67 23.73 -14.90
C VAL A 341 27.83 24.73 -14.80
N SER A 342 29.03 24.25 -14.49
CA SER A 342 30.22 25.10 -14.34
C SER A 342 30.96 25.35 -15.66
N ILE A 343 30.72 24.54 -16.70
CA ILE A 343 31.37 24.66 -18.00
C ILE A 343 30.32 24.81 -19.09
N HIS A 344 29.88 26.04 -19.34
CA HIS A 344 29.32 26.36 -20.64
C HIS A 344 30.40 26.07 -21.72
N ARG A 345 30.14 25.06 -22.57
CA ARG A 345 30.66 24.91 -23.95
C ARG A 345 31.78 23.89 -24.26
N VAL A 346 31.84 22.70 -23.65
CA VAL A 346 32.72 21.63 -24.15
C VAL A 346 31.92 20.35 -24.46
N SER A 347 32.13 19.82 -25.67
CA SER A 347 31.44 18.67 -26.27
C SER A 347 31.14 17.53 -25.31
N ARG A 348 29.87 17.11 -25.30
CA ARG A 348 29.33 15.97 -24.54
C ARG A 348 29.96 14.66 -25.03
N GLN A 349 31.12 14.29 -24.50
CA GLN A 349 31.64 12.93 -24.67
C GLN A 349 30.78 11.99 -23.84
N GLN A 350 29.97 11.19 -24.53
CA GLN A 350 29.15 10.16 -23.94
C GLN A 350 30.08 9.16 -23.23
N PRO A 351 29.95 8.96 -21.91
CA PRO A 351 30.80 8.02 -21.18
C PRO A 351 30.64 6.65 -21.81
N ALA A 352 31.76 6.03 -22.21
CA ALA A 352 31.79 4.70 -22.80
C ALA A 352 30.93 3.76 -21.95
N SER A 353 29.88 3.20 -22.55
CA SER A 353 28.91 2.33 -21.89
C SER A 353 29.67 1.22 -21.17
N ALA A 354 29.73 1.31 -19.84
CA ALA A 354 30.29 0.23 -19.04
C ALA A 354 29.51 -1.04 -19.40
N PRO A 355 30.19 -2.17 -19.69
CA PRO A 355 29.52 -3.39 -20.10
C PRO A 355 28.55 -3.81 -19.01
N GLU A 356 27.26 -3.55 -19.25
CA GLU A 356 26.18 -3.91 -18.34
C GLU A 356 26.21 -5.43 -18.24
N SER A 357 26.52 -5.93 -17.05
CA SER A 357 26.84 -7.34 -16.83
C SER A 357 25.77 -8.24 -17.45
N THR A 358 26.19 -9.18 -18.29
CA THR A 358 25.38 -10.13 -19.08
C THR A 358 24.22 -10.79 -18.31
N TRP A 359 24.35 -10.91 -16.99
CA TRP A 359 23.32 -11.42 -16.08
C TRP A 359 22.01 -10.61 -16.08
N MET A 360 22.06 -9.29 -16.28
CA MET A 360 20.84 -8.45 -16.31
C MET A 360 20.05 -8.64 -17.60
N ALA A 361 20.73 -8.88 -18.73
CA ALA A 361 20.08 -9.15 -20.02
C ALA A 361 19.30 -10.47 -20.00
N THR A 362 19.83 -11.51 -19.33
CA THR A 362 19.15 -12.81 -19.20
C THR A 362 17.87 -12.74 -18.34
N CYS A 363 17.84 -11.86 -17.33
CA CYS A 363 16.66 -11.69 -16.47
C CYS A 363 15.56 -10.81 -17.11
N GLN A 364 15.88 -10.01 -18.13
CA GLN A 364 14.92 -9.10 -18.77
C GLN A 364 13.89 -9.77 -19.69
N GLY A 365 14.10 -11.03 -20.11
CA GLY A 365 13.32 -11.67 -21.19
C GLY A 365 12.03 -12.38 -20.78
N ARG A 366 11.70 -12.55 -19.49
CA ARG A 366 10.53 -13.33 -19.05
C ARG A 366 9.58 -12.54 -18.15
N GLY A 367 9.01 -11.45 -18.68
CA GLY A 367 8.03 -10.55 -18.02
C GLY A 367 6.68 -11.18 -17.64
N TYR A 368 6.67 -12.44 -17.18
CA TYR A 368 5.50 -13.15 -16.68
C TYR A 368 5.47 -13.27 -15.15
N LEU A 369 6.62 -13.16 -14.47
CA LEU A 369 6.70 -13.31 -13.02
C LEU A 369 7.13 -11.99 -12.38
N SER A 370 6.19 -11.37 -11.66
CA SER A 370 6.46 -10.23 -10.78
C SER A 370 7.21 -10.73 -9.54
N TRP A 371 8.54 -10.54 -9.52
CA TRP A 371 9.40 -11.01 -8.43
C TRP A 371 9.03 -10.38 -7.08
N GLU A 372 8.56 -9.13 -7.08
CA GLU A 372 8.08 -8.48 -5.86
C GLU A 372 6.86 -9.19 -5.29
N LYS A 373 5.84 -9.46 -6.11
CA LYS A 373 4.63 -10.16 -5.67
C LYS A 373 4.97 -11.55 -5.17
N PHE A 374 5.80 -12.27 -5.91
CA PHE A 374 6.27 -13.59 -5.51
C PHE A 374 6.92 -13.54 -4.12
N LEU A 375 7.90 -12.67 -3.89
CA LEU A 375 8.56 -12.54 -2.57
C LEU A 375 7.59 -12.11 -1.47
N MET A 376 6.65 -11.21 -1.76
CA MET A 376 5.63 -10.78 -0.79
C MET A 376 4.67 -11.93 -0.43
N ARG A 377 4.33 -12.82 -1.37
CA ARG A 377 3.53 -14.03 -1.08
C ARG A 377 4.28 -15.03 -0.21
N PHE A 378 5.56 -15.29 -0.49
CA PHE A 378 6.38 -16.14 0.38
C PHE A 378 6.48 -15.56 1.78
N LEU A 379 6.73 -14.25 1.88
CA LEU A 379 6.72 -13.55 3.16
C LEU A 379 5.38 -13.74 3.88
N GLN A 380 4.24 -13.53 3.20
CA GLN A 380 2.90 -13.71 3.77
C GLN A 380 2.70 -15.12 4.35
N ILE A 381 3.07 -16.17 3.60
CA ILE A 381 2.98 -17.57 4.05
C ILE A 381 3.82 -17.79 5.31
N PHE A 382 5.08 -17.35 5.31
CA PHE A 382 5.97 -17.55 6.44
C PHE A 382 5.53 -16.76 7.69
N LEU A 383 5.04 -15.53 7.51
CA LEU A 383 4.49 -14.74 8.62
C LEU A 383 3.27 -15.43 9.23
N PHE A 384 2.40 -16.02 8.41
CA PHE A 384 1.27 -16.81 8.89
C PHE A 384 1.73 -18.04 9.67
N VAL A 385 2.63 -18.86 9.13
CA VAL A 385 3.10 -20.09 9.80
C VAL A 385 3.84 -19.78 11.11
N ILE A 386 4.66 -18.73 11.15
CA ILE A 386 5.33 -18.28 12.38
C ILE A 386 4.29 -17.82 13.41
N SER A 387 3.28 -17.06 12.99
CA SER A 387 2.24 -16.56 13.88
C SER A 387 1.37 -17.70 14.43
N TYR A 388 1.00 -18.67 13.59
CA TYR A 388 0.30 -19.88 14.01
C TYR A 388 1.15 -20.70 15.01
N THR A 389 2.42 -20.94 14.71
CA THR A 389 3.28 -21.72 15.60
C THR A 389 3.49 -21.01 16.94
N PHE A 390 3.65 -19.68 16.92
CA PHE A 390 3.78 -18.92 18.15
C PHE A 390 2.49 -18.96 18.98
N SER A 391 1.33 -18.80 18.33
CA SER A 391 0.02 -18.95 18.97
C SER A 391 -0.14 -20.32 19.64
N ARG A 392 0.21 -21.40 18.93
CA ARG A 392 0.19 -22.75 19.46
C ARG A 392 1.06 -22.88 20.72
N THR A 393 2.32 -22.44 20.66
CA THR A 393 3.23 -22.46 21.81
C THR A 393 2.68 -21.68 23.01
N LEU A 394 1.91 -20.61 22.79
CA LEU A 394 1.30 -19.83 23.88
C LEU A 394 0.08 -20.51 24.52
N ILE A 395 -0.76 -21.18 23.73
CA ILE A 395 -2.05 -21.72 24.18
C ILE A 395 -1.94 -23.14 24.75
N GLU A 396 -0.92 -23.90 24.41
CA GLU A 396 -0.77 -25.31 24.79
C GLU A 396 -0.36 -25.46 26.29
N PHE A 397 -1.28 -25.15 27.21
CA PHE A 397 -1.04 -25.12 28.66
C PHE A 397 -0.52 -26.43 29.23
N LYS A 398 -0.88 -27.56 28.63
CA LYS A 398 -0.40 -28.87 29.04
C LYS A 398 1.13 -28.97 28.90
N ASP A 399 1.66 -28.50 27.77
CA ASP A 399 3.11 -28.50 27.54
C ASP A 399 3.83 -27.53 28.48
N TRP A 400 3.18 -26.43 28.86
CA TRP A 400 3.72 -25.53 29.89
C TRP A 400 3.81 -26.21 31.27
N GLN A 401 2.87 -27.10 31.59
CA GLN A 401 2.88 -27.84 32.87
C GLN A 401 3.87 -29.00 32.85
N GLU A 402 3.94 -29.75 31.75
CA GLU A 402 4.76 -30.96 31.65
C GLU A 402 6.21 -30.66 31.26
N ASN A 403 6.44 -29.66 30.41
CA ASN A 403 7.73 -29.37 29.76
C ASN A 403 8.12 -27.88 29.82
N PHE A 404 7.89 -27.23 30.96
CA PHE A 404 8.15 -25.80 31.16
C PHE A 404 9.57 -25.38 30.71
N GLU A 405 10.58 -26.21 31.03
CA GLU A 405 11.99 -25.94 30.71
C GLU A 405 12.27 -25.79 29.21
N TRP A 406 11.51 -26.48 28.36
CA TRP A 406 11.63 -26.40 26.90
C TRP A 406 10.69 -25.37 26.30
N GLN A 407 9.47 -25.25 26.83
CA GLN A 407 8.47 -24.34 26.30
C GLN A 407 8.79 -22.86 26.59
N ALA A 408 9.28 -22.55 27.78
CA ALA A 408 9.65 -21.18 28.13
C ALA A 408 10.73 -20.55 27.21
N PRO A 409 11.88 -21.20 26.93
CA PRO A 409 12.87 -20.65 26.01
C PRO A 409 12.38 -20.64 24.57
N LEU A 410 11.59 -21.63 24.14
CA LEU A 410 10.99 -21.64 22.82
C LEU A 410 10.05 -20.44 22.61
N ALA A 411 9.10 -20.24 23.52
CA ALA A 411 8.17 -19.10 23.49
C ALA A 411 8.92 -17.76 23.52
N SER A 412 9.97 -17.67 24.36
CA SER A 412 10.84 -16.49 24.43
C SER A 412 11.58 -16.24 23.11
N SER A 413 12.09 -17.29 22.46
CA SER A 413 12.78 -17.19 21.17
C SER A 413 11.84 -16.74 20.05
N LEU A 414 10.60 -17.24 20.03
CA LEU A 414 9.56 -16.83 19.09
C LEU A 414 9.12 -15.38 19.35
N ALA A 415 9.01 -14.96 20.61
CA ALA A 415 8.72 -13.58 20.95
C ALA A 415 9.83 -12.61 20.49
N ILE A 416 11.10 -12.98 20.69
CA ILE A 416 12.25 -12.20 20.19
C ILE A 416 12.23 -12.11 18.66
N LEU A 417 11.98 -13.24 17.97
CA LEU A 417 11.85 -13.27 16.51
C LEU A 417 10.70 -12.36 16.05
N PHE A 418 9.56 -12.42 16.73
CA PHE A 418 8.39 -11.61 16.40
C PHE A 418 8.66 -10.12 16.57
N LEU A 419 9.32 -9.70 17.65
CA LEU A 419 9.76 -8.31 17.86
C LEU A 419 10.77 -7.87 16.80
N LEU A 420 11.70 -8.75 16.42
CA LEU A 420 12.64 -8.48 15.33
C LEU A 420 11.91 -8.27 14.00
N LEU A 421 10.95 -9.11 13.65
CA LEU A 421 10.13 -8.96 12.45
C LEU A 421 9.31 -7.66 12.49
N LEU A 422 8.71 -7.32 13.63
CA LEU A 422 7.95 -6.09 13.83
C LEU A 422 8.83 -4.84 13.66
N PHE A 423 10.14 -4.93 13.92
CA PHE A 423 11.10 -3.84 13.68
C PHE A 423 11.62 -3.82 12.24
N VAL A 424 11.96 -4.98 11.68
CA VAL A 424 12.63 -5.10 10.37
C VAL A 424 11.64 -4.90 9.21
N LEU A 425 10.47 -5.52 9.25
CA LEU A 425 9.52 -5.48 8.14
C LEU A 425 9.06 -4.05 7.77
N PRO A 426 8.66 -3.18 8.73
CA PRO A 426 8.23 -1.82 8.40
C PRO A 426 9.35 -0.97 7.79
N ALA A 427 10.61 -1.26 8.12
CA ALA A 427 11.77 -0.51 7.64
C ALA A 427 12.18 -0.91 6.22
N TYR A 428 12.10 -2.21 5.89
CA TYR A 428 12.64 -2.73 4.63
C TYR A 428 11.58 -3.02 3.56
N VAL A 429 10.38 -3.46 3.92
CA VAL A 429 9.34 -3.81 2.93
C VAL A 429 8.95 -2.63 2.04
N PRO A 430 8.66 -1.41 2.56
CA PRO A 430 8.26 -0.29 1.70
C PRO A 430 9.38 0.15 0.75
N VAL A 431 10.62 0.13 1.25
CA VAL A 431 11.81 0.50 0.45
C VAL A 431 12.08 -0.56 -0.63
N PHE A 432 11.91 -1.83 -0.29
CA PHE A 432 12.01 -2.92 -1.25
C PHE A 432 11.01 -2.73 -2.40
N LEU A 433 9.73 -2.51 -2.08
CA LEU A 433 8.67 -2.30 -3.08
C LEU A 433 8.94 -1.08 -3.97
N GLU A 434 9.39 0.04 -3.39
CA GLU A 434 9.79 1.23 -4.15
C GLU A 434 10.93 0.94 -5.14
N LEU A 435 11.92 0.16 -4.74
CA LEU A 435 13.06 -0.20 -5.59
C LEU A 435 12.70 -1.23 -6.67
N MET A 436 11.71 -2.07 -6.41
CA MET A 436 11.19 -3.06 -7.38
C MET A 436 10.25 -2.41 -8.41
N ALA A 437 9.64 -1.26 -8.08
CA ALA A 437 8.92 -0.43 -9.04
C ALA A 437 9.84 0.30 -10.05
N LEU A 438 11.17 0.18 -9.93
CA LEU A 438 12.13 0.84 -10.82
C LEU A 438 12.75 -0.14 -11.84
N PRO A 439 13.22 0.35 -13.01
CA PRO A 439 14.00 -0.47 -13.94
C PRO A 439 15.19 -1.15 -13.22
N PRO A 440 15.51 -2.41 -13.55
CA PRO A 440 14.96 -3.24 -14.63
C PRO A 440 13.71 -4.04 -14.26
N PHE A 441 13.19 -3.91 -13.04
CA PHE A 441 12.15 -4.79 -12.47
C PHE A 441 10.71 -4.37 -12.77
N LEU A 442 10.52 -3.37 -13.64
CA LEU A 442 9.22 -2.96 -14.13
C LEU A 442 8.47 -4.13 -14.79
N ASP A 443 7.49 -4.63 -14.06
CA ASP A 443 6.51 -5.58 -14.56
C ASP A 443 5.35 -4.85 -15.27
N LYS A 444 4.36 -5.61 -15.74
CA LYS A 444 3.21 -5.07 -16.46
C LYS A 444 2.34 -4.17 -15.60
N ASP A 445 2.23 -4.48 -14.31
CA ASP A 445 1.37 -3.75 -13.38
C ASP A 445 2.00 -2.40 -13.04
N ASN A 446 3.30 -2.39 -12.75
CA ASN A 446 4.07 -1.18 -12.49
C ASN A 446 4.13 -0.29 -13.75
N LEU A 447 4.25 -0.88 -14.94
CA LEU A 447 4.13 -0.14 -16.21
C LEU A 447 2.73 0.46 -16.41
N SER A 448 1.66 -0.25 -16.04
CA SER A 448 0.30 0.30 -16.14
C SER A 448 0.11 1.53 -15.24
N ILE A 449 0.67 1.49 -14.02
CA ILE A 449 0.69 2.64 -13.09
C ILE A 449 1.55 3.77 -13.67
N PHE A 450 2.68 3.45 -14.29
CA PHE A 450 3.56 4.44 -14.94
C PHE A 450 2.80 5.24 -16.01
N PHE A 451 2.13 4.57 -16.94
CA PHE A 451 1.36 5.24 -17.99
C PHE A 451 0.18 6.04 -17.43
N ALA A 452 -0.56 5.48 -16.46
CA ALA A 452 -1.67 6.19 -15.83
C ALA A 452 -1.24 7.50 -15.16
N VAL A 453 -0.05 7.54 -14.55
CA VAL A 453 0.51 8.75 -13.94
C VAL A 453 0.95 9.78 -14.99
N ILE A 454 1.43 9.34 -16.16
CA ILE A 454 1.73 10.25 -17.29
C ILE A 454 0.43 10.90 -17.78
N ASP A 455 -0.60 10.11 -18.02
CA ASP A 455 -1.90 10.59 -18.51
C ASP A 455 -2.55 11.58 -17.53
N GLU A 456 -2.49 11.30 -16.22
CA GLU A 456 -2.97 12.22 -15.18
C GLU A 456 -2.20 13.56 -15.20
N GLY A 457 -0.89 13.50 -15.42
CA GLY A 457 -0.03 14.66 -15.60
C GLY A 457 -0.49 15.57 -16.73
N PHE A 458 -0.82 15.00 -17.89
CA PHE A 458 -1.38 15.77 -19.00
C PHE A 458 -2.77 16.32 -18.68
N ALA A 459 -3.66 15.50 -18.14
CA ALA A 459 -5.02 15.92 -17.82
C ALA A 459 -5.04 17.10 -16.83
N THR A 460 -4.17 17.08 -15.82
CA THR A 460 -4.06 18.18 -14.84
C THR A 460 -3.51 19.47 -15.47
N ARG A 461 -2.54 19.37 -16.38
CA ARG A 461 -2.02 20.51 -17.13
C ARG A 461 -3.06 21.16 -18.04
N PHE A 462 -3.77 20.36 -18.84
CA PHE A 462 -4.84 20.87 -19.71
C PHE A 462 -5.97 21.53 -18.92
N LYS A 463 -6.36 20.97 -17.77
CA LYS A 463 -7.32 21.60 -16.85
C LYS A 463 -6.81 22.97 -16.35
N HIS A 464 -5.54 23.04 -15.98
CA HIS A 464 -4.94 24.30 -15.51
C HIS A 464 -4.88 25.36 -16.62
N GLU A 465 -4.38 25.02 -17.81
CA GLU A 465 -4.31 25.93 -18.97
C GLU A 465 -5.71 26.37 -19.43
N GLY A 466 -6.68 25.46 -19.46
CA GLY A 466 -8.08 25.77 -19.74
C GLY A 466 -8.66 26.78 -18.74
N SER A 467 -8.41 26.58 -17.44
CA SER A 467 -8.87 27.49 -16.39
C SER A 467 -8.23 28.88 -16.48
N LEU A 468 -6.95 28.96 -16.87
CA LEU A 468 -6.24 30.23 -17.07
C LEU A 468 -6.78 30.98 -18.30
N ASN A 469 -7.03 30.26 -19.40
CA ASN A 469 -7.62 30.84 -20.61
C ASN A 469 -9.05 31.33 -20.36
N GLU A 470 -9.85 30.61 -19.57
CA GLU A 470 -11.18 31.04 -19.18
C GLU A 470 -11.14 32.30 -18.29
N LYS A 471 -10.25 32.34 -17.29
CA LYS A 471 -10.02 33.55 -16.47
C LYS A 471 -9.59 34.74 -17.33
N LYS A 472 -8.67 34.53 -18.29
CA LYS A 472 -8.23 35.56 -19.22
C LYS A 472 -9.39 36.10 -20.07
N ARG A 473 -10.26 35.21 -20.58
CA ARG A 473 -11.47 35.58 -21.34
C ARG A 473 -12.50 36.35 -20.51
N ARG A 474 -12.71 35.97 -19.24
CA ARG A 474 -13.60 36.71 -18.33
C ARG A 474 -13.06 38.11 -18.01
N ASN A 475 -11.76 38.22 -17.76
CA ASN A 475 -11.12 39.50 -17.48
C ASN A 475 -11.16 40.44 -18.71
N SER A 476 -10.96 39.90 -19.92
CA SER A 476 -11.08 40.71 -21.14
C SER A 476 -12.52 41.17 -21.41
N ALA A 477 -13.52 40.35 -21.10
CA ALA A 477 -14.93 40.71 -21.28
C ALA A 477 -15.41 41.80 -20.30
N CYS A 478 -14.91 41.81 -19.05
CA CYS A 478 -15.25 42.84 -18.07
C CYS A 478 -14.51 44.18 -18.33
N GLY A 479 -13.27 44.14 -18.84
CA GLY A 479 -12.51 45.35 -19.17
C GLY A 479 -13.15 46.20 -20.28
N ALA A 480 -13.86 45.59 -21.22
CA ALA A 480 -14.52 46.29 -22.32
C ALA A 480 -15.77 47.10 -21.89
N LYS A 481 -16.38 46.79 -20.74
CA LYS A 481 -17.59 47.51 -20.25
C LYS A 481 -17.29 48.74 -19.40
N GLY A 482 -16.05 48.92 -18.94
CA GLY A 482 -15.64 50.07 -18.11
C GLY A 482 -15.26 51.33 -18.89
N MET A 483 -15.14 51.27 -20.21
CA MET A 483 -14.62 52.37 -21.04
C MET A 483 -15.69 53.09 -21.89
N VAL A 484 -16.98 52.87 -21.61
CA VAL A 484 -18.11 53.51 -22.33
C VAL A 484 -19.04 54.30 -21.38
N ALA A 485 -18.56 54.69 -20.20
CA ALA A 485 -19.30 55.54 -19.27
C ALA A 485 -18.48 56.74 -18.78
N SER A 486 -18.03 57.59 -19.72
CA SER A 486 -17.55 58.94 -19.41
C SER A 486 -17.56 59.84 -20.65
N SER A 487 -18.70 59.95 -21.34
CA SER A 487 -18.90 60.96 -22.39
C SER A 487 -20.36 61.10 -22.82
N THR A 488 -21.24 61.52 -21.91
CA THR A 488 -22.44 62.27 -22.30
C THR A 488 -23.02 63.05 -21.12
N LEU A 489 -22.71 64.35 -21.07
CA LEU A 489 -23.44 65.35 -20.30
C LEU A 489 -24.05 66.33 -21.31
N GLY A 490 -25.38 66.49 -21.28
CA GLY A 490 -26.09 67.64 -21.84
C GLY A 490 -27.11 67.36 -22.95
N SER A 491 -28.40 67.31 -22.62
CA SER A 491 -29.38 68.34 -23.06
C SER A 491 -30.81 68.00 -22.56
N MET A 492 -31.58 69.07 -22.32
CA MET A 492 -32.83 69.18 -21.56
C MET A 492 -34.13 68.78 -22.33
N GLY A 493 -35.19 68.53 -21.56
CA GLY A 493 -36.61 68.70 -21.96
C GLY A 493 -37.46 67.44 -21.74
N SER A 494 -38.22 67.26 -20.65
CA SER A 494 -39.49 67.89 -20.23
C SER A 494 -40.72 66.98 -20.46
N MET A 495 -41.25 66.51 -19.32
CA MET A 495 -42.66 66.30 -18.92
C MET A 495 -43.62 65.29 -19.59
N THR A 496 -44.23 64.49 -18.69
CA THR A 496 -45.59 63.87 -18.69
C THR A 496 -45.81 62.70 -19.66
N SER A 497 -46.53 61.60 -19.38
CA SER A 497 -47.61 61.28 -18.45
C SER A 497 -47.75 59.74 -18.32
N MET A 498 -48.57 59.31 -17.37
CA MET A 498 -48.76 57.98 -16.77
C MET A 498 -49.44 56.90 -17.66
N ASN A 499 -49.27 55.63 -17.21
CA ASN A 499 -50.14 54.43 -17.33
C ASN A 499 -50.17 53.70 -18.71
N SER A 500 -50.15 52.37 -18.86
CA SER A 500 -50.08 51.21 -17.94
C SER A 500 -49.89 49.89 -18.75
N MET A 501 -49.11 48.93 -18.21
CA MET A 501 -49.42 47.48 -18.05
C MET A 501 -49.69 46.55 -19.28
N VAL A 502 -49.30 45.27 -19.41
CA VAL A 502 -48.64 44.20 -18.60
C VAL A 502 -48.02 43.16 -19.57
N SER A 503 -46.85 42.57 -19.25
CA SER A 503 -46.60 41.09 -19.19
C SER A 503 -45.17 40.68 -19.53
N SER A 504 -44.37 40.38 -18.50
CA SER A 504 -43.48 39.20 -18.49
C SER A 504 -42.85 39.01 -17.10
N LEU A 505 -43.24 37.92 -16.44
CA LEU A 505 -42.72 37.42 -15.18
C LEU A 505 -41.23 37.05 -15.30
N LEU A 506 -40.38 37.72 -14.52
CA LEU A 506 -39.01 37.31 -14.22
C LEU A 506 -38.88 37.17 -12.70
N VAL A 507 -38.59 35.94 -12.26
CA VAL A 507 -38.32 35.56 -10.88
C VAL A 507 -37.01 36.22 -10.45
N HIS A 508 -37.11 37.24 -9.60
CA HIS A 508 -35.96 37.92 -9.00
C HIS A 508 -35.39 37.06 -7.86
N ARG A 509 -34.17 36.55 -8.02
CA ARG A 509 -33.32 36.10 -6.91
C ARG A 509 -32.71 37.33 -6.21
N PRO A 510 -32.73 37.43 -4.87
CA PRO A 510 -32.03 38.50 -4.18
C PRO A 510 -30.51 38.22 -4.19
N MET A 511 -29.74 39.20 -4.68
CA MET A 511 -28.29 39.26 -4.54
C MET A 511 -27.94 39.38 -3.05
N ARG A 512 -27.44 38.29 -2.47
CA ARG A 512 -26.89 38.25 -1.12
C ARG A 512 -25.49 38.86 -1.16
N ASN A 513 -25.34 40.08 -0.64
CA ASN A 513 -24.04 40.72 -0.42
C ASN A 513 -23.15 39.79 0.42
N ARG A 514 -22.10 39.24 -0.20
CA ARG A 514 -21.04 38.50 0.50
C ARG A 514 -20.22 39.51 1.30
N ALA A 515 -20.43 39.53 2.60
CA ALA A 515 -19.47 40.11 3.53
C ALA A 515 -18.10 39.43 3.32
N LYS A 516 -17.03 40.22 3.35
CA LYS A 516 -15.66 39.71 3.31
C LYS A 516 -15.49 38.71 4.47
N PRO A 517 -14.94 37.50 4.22
CA PRO A 517 -14.72 36.53 5.29
C PRO A 517 -13.83 37.14 6.37
N ASP A 518 -14.27 37.00 7.62
CA ASP A 518 -13.54 37.46 8.79
C ASP A 518 -12.16 36.78 8.80
N PRO A 519 -11.05 37.53 8.82
CA PRO A 519 -9.69 36.96 8.76
C PRO A 519 -9.42 35.97 9.91
N SER A 520 -10.13 36.11 11.03
CA SER A 520 -10.06 35.19 12.16
C SER A 520 -10.62 33.79 11.83
N LEU A 521 -11.69 33.69 11.03
CA LEU A 521 -12.26 32.41 10.61
C LEU A 521 -11.39 31.68 9.59
N LEU A 522 -10.63 32.43 8.78
CA LEU A 522 -9.68 31.85 7.82
C LEU A 522 -8.49 31.22 8.56
N ALA A 523 -7.96 31.93 9.56
CA ALA A 523 -6.89 31.42 10.44
C ALA A 523 -7.34 30.20 11.25
N ILE A 524 -8.58 30.20 11.77
CA ILE A 524 -9.14 29.03 12.48
C ILE A 524 -9.32 27.85 11.52
N SER A 525 -9.74 28.07 10.28
CA SER A 525 -9.88 26.98 9.30
C SER A 525 -8.53 26.38 8.89
N GLU A 526 -7.48 27.19 8.76
CA GLU A 526 -6.12 26.70 8.54
C GLU A 526 -5.60 25.95 9.76
N LEU A 527 -5.77 26.49 10.97
CA LEU A 527 -5.34 25.85 12.22
C LEU A 527 -6.04 24.49 12.42
N VAL A 528 -7.34 24.41 12.13
CA VAL A 528 -8.09 23.14 12.19
C VAL A 528 -7.61 22.16 11.13
N SER A 529 -7.28 22.61 9.91
CA SER A 529 -6.71 21.74 8.87
C SER A 529 -5.30 21.23 9.21
N VAL A 530 -4.51 22.03 9.93
CA VAL A 530 -3.17 21.66 10.38
C VAL A 530 -3.26 20.68 11.56
N LEU A 531 -4.15 20.94 12.53
CA LEU A 531 -4.40 20.04 13.66
C LEU A 531 -5.00 18.69 13.22
N GLN A 532 -5.83 18.66 12.17
CA GLN A 532 -6.35 17.42 11.58
C GLN A 532 -5.27 16.58 10.87
N ASN A 533 -4.10 17.16 10.61
CA ASN A 533 -2.97 16.47 9.98
C ASN A 533 -1.83 16.13 10.98
N CYS A 534 -1.96 16.50 12.26
CA CYS A 534 -0.98 16.17 13.30
C CYS A 534 -1.38 14.86 14.00
N ASP A 535 -0.75 13.76 13.61
CA ASP A 535 -1.03 12.42 14.18
C ASP A 535 -0.11 12.03 15.34
N THR A 536 0.99 12.77 15.57
CA THR A 536 1.96 12.44 16.62
C THR A 536 2.20 13.60 17.59
N ILE A 537 2.62 13.27 18.82
CA ILE A 537 2.97 14.26 19.85
C ILE A 537 4.19 15.10 19.41
N GLU A 538 5.11 14.52 18.63
CA GLU A 538 6.23 15.25 18.01
C GLU A 538 5.74 16.30 17.00
N ASP A 539 4.73 15.99 16.17
CA ASP A 539 4.16 16.96 15.23
C ASP A 539 3.50 18.13 15.96
N LEU A 540 2.81 17.85 17.08
CA LEU A 540 2.23 18.88 17.93
C LEU A 540 3.29 19.75 18.62
N ARG A 541 4.43 19.16 19.01
CA ARG A 541 5.54 19.89 19.62
C ARG A 541 6.24 20.78 18.58
N SER A 542 6.48 20.27 17.37
CA SER A 542 7.07 21.06 16.27
C SER A 542 6.13 22.16 15.76
N LEU A 543 4.82 21.90 15.73
CA LEU A 543 3.80 22.90 15.42
C LEU A 543 3.78 24.00 16.49
N ARG A 544 3.84 23.63 17.77
CA ARG A 544 3.90 24.59 18.88
C ARG A 544 5.14 25.48 18.78
N GLU A 545 6.32 24.90 18.54
CA GLU A 545 7.57 25.66 18.40
C GLU A 545 7.52 26.64 17.20
N ASN A 546 6.93 26.21 16.07
CA ASN A 546 6.73 27.10 14.91
C ASN A 546 5.73 28.22 15.18
N LEU A 547 4.66 27.95 15.94
CA LEU A 547 3.68 28.97 16.32
C LEU A 547 4.26 29.97 17.33
N GLU A 548 5.03 29.50 18.31
CA GLU A 548 5.75 30.34 19.27
C GLU A 548 6.74 31.28 18.56
N GLY A 549 7.38 30.84 17.46
CA GLY A 549 8.25 31.68 16.63
C GLY A 549 7.53 32.70 15.75
N GLN A 550 6.21 32.59 15.55
CA GLN A 550 5.41 33.49 14.72
C GLN A 550 4.54 34.47 15.53
N LEU A 551 4.49 34.30 16.85
CA LEU A 551 3.76 35.20 17.75
C LEU A 551 4.53 36.53 17.91
N PRO A 552 3.85 37.69 17.83
CA PRO A 552 4.48 39.00 18.08
C PRO A 552 5.10 39.06 19.48
N GLU A 553 6.28 39.68 19.61
CA GLU A 553 6.94 39.91 20.91
C GLU A 553 5.97 40.63 21.86
N GLY A 554 5.52 39.93 22.90
CA GLY A 554 4.58 40.43 23.92
C GLY A 554 3.25 39.67 24.04
N LEU A 555 2.96 38.69 23.18
CA LEU A 555 1.78 37.83 23.32
C LEU A 555 2.18 36.45 23.85
N GLU A 556 2.16 36.26 25.17
CA GLU A 556 2.44 34.96 25.80
C GLU A 556 1.21 34.03 25.68
N LEU A 557 1.42 32.81 25.20
CA LEU A 557 0.41 31.75 25.25
C LEU A 557 0.16 31.38 26.74
N PRO A 558 -1.09 31.16 27.16
CA PRO A 558 -1.39 30.80 28.54
C PRO A 558 -0.64 29.53 28.94
N GLU A 559 0.16 29.60 30.01
CA GLU A 559 0.90 28.45 30.55
C GLU A 559 -0.06 27.28 30.81
N SER A 560 0.21 26.13 30.18
CA SER A 560 -0.51 24.90 30.46
C SER A 560 -0.20 24.45 31.89
N ARG A 561 -1.10 24.71 32.83
CA ARG A 561 -1.08 24.04 34.14
C ARG A 561 -1.30 22.54 33.91
N GLY A 562 -0.22 21.76 34.01
CA GLY A 562 -0.28 20.31 33.94
C GLY A 562 -1.11 19.72 35.10
N PRO A 563 -1.70 18.52 34.92
CA PRO A 563 -2.46 17.83 35.95
C PRO A 563 -1.50 17.15 36.93
N SER A 564 -0.87 17.93 37.81
CA SER A 564 0.08 17.42 38.81
C SER A 564 -0.50 17.40 40.23
N GLY A 565 -1.80 17.17 40.39
CA GLY A 565 -2.40 17.11 41.71
C GLY A 565 -3.86 16.67 41.68
N LEU A 566 -4.10 15.37 41.52
CA LEU A 566 -5.36 14.68 41.87
C LEU A 566 -5.25 13.16 41.60
N LEU A 567 -4.20 12.50 42.09
CA LEU A 567 -4.17 11.03 42.20
C LEU A 567 -3.34 10.62 43.42
N SER A 568 -3.89 10.92 44.60
CA SER A 568 -3.52 10.22 45.83
C SER A 568 -4.76 10.09 46.73
N GLU A 569 -5.76 9.34 46.27
CA GLU A 569 -6.75 8.74 47.16
C GLU A 569 -7.53 7.64 46.41
N SER A 570 -7.50 6.43 46.98
CA SER A 570 -8.26 5.22 46.62
C SER A 570 -8.06 4.61 45.22
N PHE A 571 -7.19 3.60 45.12
CA PHE A 571 -7.56 2.19 44.86
C PHE A 571 -6.35 1.27 45.10
#